data_AF-A0A9P7Y8S9-F1
#
_entry.id   AF-A0A9P7Y8S9-F1
#
_cell.length_a   1.000
_cell.length_b   1.000
_cell.length_c   1.000
_cell.angle_alpha   90.00
_cell.angle_beta   90.00
_cell.angle_gamma   90.00
#
_symmetry.space_group_name_H-M   'P 1'
#
loop_
_entity.id
_entity.type
_entity.pdbx_description
1 polymer ?
#
loop_
_entity_poly.entity_id
_entity_poly.type
_entity_poly.pdbx_seq_one_letter_code
_entity_poly.pdbx_strand_id
1 'polypeptide(L)' 'IVHRDIKPGNILLQPRDSPFIKFTDFGFSKASDSLKRFGGTRLYLAPKVYQREK' A
#
# COMPACT_ATOMS: atom_id res chain seq x y z
N ILE A 1 -6.23 -0.43 10.58
CA ILE A 1 -6.49 -0.22 9.13
C ILE A 1 -5.21 -0.58 8.39
N VAL A 2 -5.31 -1.30 7.27
CA VAL A 2 -4.16 -1.64 6.40
C VAL A 2 -4.33 -0.92 5.06
N HIS A 3 -3.29 -0.21 4.58
CA HIS A 3 -3.33 0.60 3.35
C HIS A 3 -3.45 -0.23 2.06
N ARG A 4 -2.76 -1.37 2.01
CA ARG A 4 -2.79 -2.36 0.92
C ARG A 4 -2.28 -1.93 -0.46
N ASP A 5 -1.85 -0.69 -0.65
CA ASP A 5 -1.26 -0.22 -1.91
C ASP A 5 -0.04 0.69 -1.66
N ILE A 6 0.87 0.22 -0.81
CA ILE A 6 2.13 0.91 -0.57
C ILE A 6 3.05 0.68 -1.78
N LYS A 7 3.37 1.77 -2.48
CA LYS A 7 4.25 1.81 -3.66
C LYS A 7 4.85 3.22 -3.77
N PRO A 8 5.95 3.41 -4.53
CA PRO A 8 6.57 4.72 -4.69
C PRO A 8 5.59 5.81 -5.14
N GLY A 9 4.67 5.50 -6.06
CA GLY A 9 3.66 6.45 -6.52
C GLY A 9 2.67 6.94 -5.44
N ASN A 10 2.56 6.25 -4.32
CA ASN A 10 1.69 6.61 -3.18
C ASN A 10 2.46 7.19 -1.99
N ILE A 11 3.75 7.50 -2.17
CA ILE A 11 4.63 8.12 -1.17
C ILE A 11 5.00 9.50 -1.67
N LEU A 12 4.37 10.53 -1.11
CA LEU A 12 4.62 11.92 -1.48
C LEU A 12 5.72 12.49 -0.60
N LEU A 13 6.73 13.10 -1.22
CA LEU A 13 7.76 13.85 -0.53
C LEU A 13 7.38 15.33 -0.52
N GLN A 14 7.36 15.93 0.67
CA GLN A 14 7.21 17.37 0.81
C GLN A 14 8.60 18.01 0.99
N PRO A 15 9.02 18.94 0.11
CA PRO A 15 10.29 19.63 0.23
C PRO A 15 10.28 20.54 1.47
N ARG A 16 11.15 20.26 2.43
CA ARG A 16 11.45 21.06 3.62
C ARG A 16 12.90 20.78 4.03
N ASP A 17 13.43 21.54 4.99
CA ASP A 17 14.80 21.35 5.52
C ASP A 17 15.03 19.93 6.06
N SER A 18 13.98 19.27 6.53
CA SER A 18 13.94 17.83 6.80
C SER A 18 12.92 17.14 5.89
N PRO A 19 13.23 15.96 5.33
CA PRO A 19 12.31 15.26 4.43
C PRO A 19 11.04 14.87 5.18
N PHE A 20 9.89 15.39 4.72
CA PHE A 20 8.59 15.04 5.28
C PHE A 20 7.81 14.16 4.30
N ILE A 21 7.47 12.95 4.73
CA ILE A 21 6.82 11.94 3.90
C ILE A 21 5.33 11.85 4.24
N LYS A 22 4.48 11.77 3.21
CA LYS A 22 3.05 11.51 3.34
C LYS A 22 2.65 10.29 2.51
N PHE A 23 1.83 9.43 3.11
CA PHE A 23 1.14 8.38 2.37
C PHE A 23 -0.15 8.95 1.76
N THR A 24 -0.48 8.51 0.55
CA THR A 24 -1.68 8.91 -0.18
C THR A 24 -2.38 7.68 -0.76
N ASP A 25 -3.57 7.88 -1.33
CA ASP A 25 -4.37 6.86 -2.00
C ASP A 25 -4.79 5.70 -1.08
N PHE A 26 -5.66 6.04 -0.12
CA PHE A 26 -6.25 5.09 0.82
C PHE A 26 -7.42 4.29 0.22
N GLY A 27 -7.63 4.29 -1.10
CA GLY A 27 -8.78 3.65 -1.77
C GLY A 27 -8.87 2.13 -1.55
N PHE A 28 -7.73 1.47 -1.30
CA PHE A 28 -7.68 0.04 -0.96
C PHE A 28 -7.64 -0.23 0.54
N SER A 29 -7.70 0.81 1.38
CA SER A 29 -7.53 0.67 2.82
C SER A 29 -8.69 -0.08 3.46
N LYS A 30 -8.38 -1.00 4.40
CA LYS A 30 -9.41 -1.76 5.10
C LYS A 30 -9.07 -1.99 6.56
N ALA A 31 -10.05 -1.82 7.44
CA ALA A 31 -10.01 -2.33 8.81
C ALA A 31 -10.47 -3.80 8.80
N SER A 32 -9.55 -4.74 8.62
CA SER A 32 -9.86 -6.17 8.72
C SER A 32 -8.57 -6.97 8.89
N ASP A 33 -8.62 -7.99 9.74
CA ASP A 33 -7.54 -8.97 9.89
C ASP A 33 -7.50 -9.97 8.73
N SER A 34 -8.60 -10.08 7.96
CA SER A 34 -8.70 -10.98 6.81
C SER A 34 -8.68 -10.21 5.49
N LEU A 35 -7.52 -10.17 4.85
CA LEU A 35 -7.34 -9.58 3.52
C LEU A 35 -7.51 -10.67 2.45
N LYS A 36 -8.77 -11.08 2.22
CA LYS A 36 -9.10 -12.20 1.32
C LYS A 36 -9.12 -11.85 -0.17
N ARG A 37 -9.49 -10.62 -0.53
CA ARG A 37 -9.47 -10.13 -1.91
C ARG A 37 -8.18 -9.36 -2.17
N PHE A 38 -7.62 -9.53 -3.37
CA PHE A 38 -6.57 -8.66 -3.87
C PHE A 38 -7.03 -7.19 -3.89
N GLY A 39 -6.05 -6.30 -3.75
CA GLY A 39 -6.20 -4.86 -3.88
C GLY A 39 -4.83 -4.24 -3.68
N GLY A 40 -4.54 -3.22 -4.48
CA GLY A 40 -3.22 -2.63 -4.64
C GLY A 40 -2.53 -3.03 -5.93
N THR A 41 -1.20 -2.88 -5.97
CA THR A 41 -0.38 -3.02 -7.18
C THR A 41 0.43 -4.32 -7.16
N ARG A 42 0.31 -5.17 -8.19
CA ARG A 42 0.86 -6.54 -8.24
C ARG A 42 2.35 -6.65 -7.90
N LEU A 43 3.17 -5.72 -8.40
CA LEU A 43 4.63 -5.72 -8.19
C LEU A 43 5.03 -5.49 -6.73
N TYR A 44 4.16 -4.88 -5.93
CA TYR A 44 4.42 -4.54 -4.53
C TYR A 44 3.67 -5.47 -3.56
N LEU A 45 3.17 -6.60 -4.06
CA LEU A 45 2.48 -7.58 -3.23
C LEU A 45 3.42 -8.27 -2.26
N ALA A 46 2.93 -8.46 -1.03
CA ALA A 46 3.57 -9.39 -0.10
C ALA A 46 3.61 -10.81 -0.71
N PRO A 47 4.69 -11.57 -0.49
CA PRO A 47 4.90 -12.87 -1.14
C PRO A 47 3.76 -13.86 -0.88
N LYS A 48 3.22 -13.87 0.35
CA LYS A 48 2.09 -14.73 0.74
C LYS A 48 0.77 -14.37 0.04
N VAL A 49 0.61 -13.12 -0.38
CA VAL A 49 -0.55 -12.65 -1.15
C VAL A 49 -0.36 -12.99 -2.63
N TYR A 50 0.83 -12.75 -3.18
CA TYR A 50 1.17 -13.10 -4.56
C TYR A 50 0.97 -14.60 -4.85
N GLN A 51 1.37 -15.47 -3.92
CA GLN A 51 1.17 -16.93 -4.06
C GLN A 51 -0.31 -17.36 -4.11
N ARG A 52 -1.23 -16.57 -3.54
CA ARG A 52 -2.69 -16.85 -3.56
C ARG A 52 -3.39 -16.36 -4.83
N GLU A 53 -2.73 -15.50 -5.61
CA GLU A 53 -3.25 -15.05 -6.91
C GLU A 53 -2.91 -16.00 -8.07
N LYS A 54 -1.91 -16.86 -7.90
CA LYS A 54 -1.60 -17.92 -8.87
C LYS A 54 -2.60 -19.06 -8.74
#